data_AF-A0A817N329-F1
#
_entry.id   AF-A0A817N329-F1
#
_cell.length_a   1.000
_cell.length_b   1.000
_cell.length_c   1.000
_cell.angle_alpha   90.00
_cell.angle_beta   90.00
_cell.angle_gamma   90.00
#
_symmetry.space_group_name_H-M   'P 1'
#
loop_
_entity.id
_entity.type
_entity.pdbx_description
1 polymer ?
#
loop_
_entity_poly.entity_id
_entity_poly.type
_entity_poly.pdbx_seq_one_letter_code
_entity_poly.pdbx_strand_id
1 'polypeptide(L)'
;MVSKCILKELKSIEDASRCYSATIVNDDIFHWEASIIGPDDSPYEGRVYRLDIRIPSNFPIKKILLAIISLLTDANSDDPYNARAALYYREDRQKFDEIARSWTKKYSM
;
A
#
# COMPACT_ATOMS: atom_id res chain seq x y z
N MET A 1 -21.11 -16.78 8.85
CA MET A 1 -20.28 -17.10 10.02
C MET A 1 -18.88 -16.59 9.72
N VAL A 2 -18.44 -15.50 10.37
CA VAL A 2 -17.13 -14.88 10.08
C VAL A 2 -16.03 -15.90 10.40
N SER A 3 -15.23 -16.26 9.40
CA SER A 3 -14.17 -17.25 9.51
C SER A 3 -13.16 -16.85 10.60
N LYS A 4 -12.81 -17.76 11.52
CA LYS A 4 -11.80 -17.54 12.58
C LYS A 4 -10.45 -17.02 12.04
N CYS A 5 -10.14 -17.24 10.77
CA CYS A 5 -8.94 -16.70 10.10
C CYS A 5 -9.00 -15.17 9.95
N ILE A 6 -10.16 -14.60 9.62
CA ILE A 6 -10.33 -13.15 9.42
C ILE A 6 -10.14 -12.40 10.75
N LEU A 7 -10.67 -12.94 11.84
CA LEU A 7 -10.50 -12.36 13.18
C LEU A 7 -9.02 -12.36 13.62
N LYS A 8 -8.26 -13.40 13.25
CA LYS A 8 -6.81 -13.44 13.49
C LYS A 8 -6.06 -12.42 12.64
N GLU A 9 -6.49 -12.18 11.40
CA GLU A 9 -5.90 -11.15 10.55
C GLU A 9 -6.19 -9.75 11.06
N LEU A 10 -7.44 -9.44 11.41
CA LEU A 10 -7.83 -8.16 12.00
C LEU A 10 -7.00 -7.85 13.25
N LYS A 11 -6.94 -8.80 14.19
CA LYS A 11 -6.12 -8.67 15.38
C LYS A 11 -4.63 -8.50 15.06
N SER A 12 -4.12 -9.27 14.09
CA SER A 12 -2.73 -9.11 13.65
C SER A 12 -2.45 -7.75 13.01
N ILE A 13 -3.42 -7.10 12.36
CA ILE A 13 -3.24 -5.78 11.75
C ILE A 13 -3.25 -4.71 12.83
N GLU A 14 -4.18 -4.81 13.79
CA GLU A 14 -4.22 -3.95 14.99
C GLU A 14 -2.90 -4.00 15.78
N ASP A 15 -2.34 -5.20 15.95
CA ASP A 15 -1.10 -5.40 16.71
C ASP A 15 0.19 -5.04 15.93
N ALA A 16 0.16 -4.95 14.58
CA ALA A 16 1.38 -5.03 13.77
C ALA A 16 2.07 -3.72 13.39
N SER A 17 1.43 -2.55 13.36
CA SER A 17 2.18 -1.33 12.97
C SER A 17 1.41 -0.01 13.14
N ARG A 18 2.14 1.07 13.40
CA ARG A 18 1.65 2.45 13.19
C ARG A 18 1.51 2.81 11.71
N CYS A 19 2.14 2.06 10.81
CA CYS A 19 2.30 2.47 9.41
C CYS A 19 1.24 1.90 8.47
N TYR A 20 0.35 1.01 8.91
CA TYR A 20 -0.81 0.62 8.13
C TYR A 20 -1.98 0.16 9.00
N SER A 21 -3.20 0.27 8.47
CA SER A 21 -4.42 -0.22 9.11
C SER A 21 -5.38 -0.75 8.05
N ALA A 22 -6.31 -1.63 8.44
CA ALA A 22 -7.36 -2.11 7.56
C ALA A 22 -8.63 -2.47 8.34
N THR A 23 -9.78 -2.22 7.73
CA THR A 23 -11.12 -2.46 8.30
C THR A 23 -12.06 -3.00 7.23
N ILE A 24 -13.08 -3.74 7.65
CA ILE A 24 -14.12 -4.28 6.77
C ILE A 24 -15.16 -3.19 6.53
N VAL A 25 -15.64 -3.07 5.29
CA VAL A 25 -16.64 -2.09 4.90
C VAL A 25 -18.02 -2.75 4.88
N ASN A 26 -19.01 -2.15 5.54
CA ASN A 26 -20.42 -2.60 5.53
C ASN A 26 -20.63 -4.09 5.86
N ASP A 27 -19.82 -4.65 6.76
CA ASP A 27 -19.82 -6.08 7.12
C ASP A 27 -19.52 -7.05 5.94
N ASP A 28 -19.08 -6.55 4.79
CA ASP A 28 -18.65 -7.35 3.64
C ASP A 28 -17.18 -7.74 3.76
N ILE A 29 -16.92 -8.99 4.17
CA ILE A 29 -15.57 -9.54 4.32
C ILE A 29 -14.72 -9.53 3.03
N PHE A 30 -15.32 -9.25 1.88
CA PHE A 30 -14.63 -9.11 0.59
C PHE A 30 -14.31 -7.66 0.24
N HIS A 31 -14.79 -6.68 1.02
CA HIS A 31 -14.56 -5.25 0.83
C HIS A 31 -13.86 -4.64 2.05
N TRP A 32 -12.65 -4.15 1.83
CA TRP A 32 -11.78 -3.60 2.86
C TRP A 32 -11.39 -2.17 2.55
N GLU A 33 -11.38 -1.34 3.58
CA GLU A 33 -10.74 -0.03 3.55
C GLU A 33 -9.45 -0.10 4.36
N ALA A 34 -8.33 0.27 3.74
CA ALA A 34 -7.03 0.28 4.38
C ALA A 34 -6.35 1.64 4.25
N SER A 35 -5.41 1.91 5.16
CA SER A 35 -4.52 3.07 5.09
C SER A 35 -3.09 2.61 5.24
N ILE A 36 -2.19 3.22 4.46
CA ILE A 36 -0.74 3.00 4.56
C ILE A 36 -0.07 4.35 4.72
N ILE A 37 0.83 4.46 5.68
CA ILE A 37 1.76 5.57 5.82
C ILE A 37 2.98 5.26 4.95
N GLY A 38 3.34 6.19 4.09
CA GLY A 38 4.50 6.06 3.22
C GLY A 38 5.77 5.79 4.03
N PRO A 39 6.58 4.80 3.63
CA PRO A 39 7.77 4.39 4.38
C PRO A 39 8.80 5.51 4.51
N ASP A 40 9.58 5.46 5.58
CA ASP A 40 10.77 6.30 5.76
C ASP A 40 11.77 6.06 4.62
N ASP A 41 12.58 7.07 4.32
CA ASP A 41 13.59 7.06 3.25
C ASP A 41 13.01 6.80 1.84
N SER A 42 11.71 7.02 1.66
CA SER A 42 11.02 6.95 0.38
C SER A 42 10.48 8.32 -0.05
N PRO A 43 10.22 8.56 -1.35
CA PRO A 43 9.56 9.80 -1.78
C PRO A 43 8.10 9.93 -1.29
N TYR A 44 7.60 8.91 -0.58
CA TYR A 44 6.24 8.83 -0.05
C TYR A 44 6.19 9.09 1.46
N GLU A 45 7.33 9.24 2.13
CA GLU A 45 7.50 9.29 3.58
C GLU A 45 6.46 10.14 4.32
N GLY A 46 5.89 9.56 5.38
CA GLY A 46 4.99 10.23 6.32
C GLY A 46 3.61 10.57 5.77
N ARG A 47 3.29 10.21 4.53
CA ARG A 47 2.01 10.50 3.89
C ARG A 47 1.03 9.35 3.96
N VAL A 48 -0.25 9.66 4.04
CA VAL A 48 -1.29 8.63 4.17
C VAL A 48 -1.95 8.34 2.82
N TYR A 49 -1.95 7.08 2.45
CA TYR A 49 -2.60 6.55 1.25
C TYR A 49 -3.76 5.66 1.67
N ARG A 50 -4.99 6.04 1.28
CA ARG A 50 -6.18 5.23 1.49
C ARG A 50 -6.39 4.27 0.33
N LEU A 51 -6.75 3.04 0.64
CA LEU A 51 -6.94 1.95 -0.31
C LEU A 51 -8.34 1.39 -0.16
N ASP A 52 -9.06 1.27 -1.27
CA ASP A 52 -10.28 0.49 -1.41
C ASP A 52 -9.91 -0.86 -2.02
N ILE A 53 -10.09 -1.95 -1.27
CA ILE A 53 -9.61 -3.27 -1.65
C ILE A 53 -10.80 -4.23 -1.72
N ARG A 54 -11.02 -4.79 -2.91
CA ARG A 54 -12.02 -5.84 -3.14
C ARG A 54 -11.34 -7.14 -3.53
N ILE A 55 -11.59 -8.19 -2.75
CA ILE A 55 -10.96 -9.50 -2.94
C ILE A 55 -12.06 -10.53 -3.16
N PRO A 56 -12.12 -11.21 -4.32
CA PRO A 56 -13.19 -12.16 -4.62
C PRO A 56 -13.10 -13.48 -3.83
N SER A 57 -12.08 -13.65 -2.99
CA SER A 57 -11.83 -14.85 -2.18
C SER A 57 -11.17 -14.47 -0.84
N ASN A 58 -10.99 -15.45 0.05
CA ASN A 58 -10.37 -15.25 1.37
C ASN A 58 -8.83 -15.08 1.30
N PHE A 59 -8.33 -14.23 0.40
CA PHE A 59 -6.90 -13.93 0.34
C PHE A 59 -6.49 -13.07 1.55
N PRO A 60 -5.34 -13.35 2.19
CA PRO A 60 -4.91 -12.64 3.38
C PRO A 60 -4.64 -11.16 3.10
N ILE A 61 -5.42 -10.27 3.71
CA ILE A 61 -5.32 -8.81 3.46
C ILE A 61 -3.94 -8.28 3.85
N LYS A 62 -3.37 -8.83 4.94
CA LYS A 62 -2.03 -8.49 5.42
C LYS A 62 -0.96 -8.70 4.34
N LYS A 63 -1.07 -9.75 3.51
CA LYS A 63 -0.09 -9.98 2.43
C LYS A 63 -0.18 -8.90 1.36
N ILE A 64 -1.39 -8.44 1.03
CA ILE A 64 -1.59 -7.35 0.06
C ILE A 64 -0.95 -6.06 0.59
N LEU A 65 -1.23 -5.69 1.84
CA LEU A 65 -0.68 -4.47 2.43
C LEU A 65 0.84 -4.50 2.49
N LEU A 66 1.44 -5.62 2.91
CA LEU A 66 2.89 -5.78 2.92
C LEU A 66 3.51 -5.71 1.52
N ALA A 67 2.84 -6.29 0.51
CA ALA A 67 3.31 -6.19 -0.88
C ALA A 67 3.29 -4.74 -1.38
N ILE A 68 2.24 -3.97 -1.08
CA ILE A 68 2.15 -2.55 -1.45
C ILE A 68 3.25 -1.74 -0.76
N ILE A 69 3.45 -1.93 0.55
CA ILE A 69 4.53 -1.26 1.30
C ILE A 69 5.89 -1.57 0.67
N SER A 70 6.15 -2.83 0.33
CA SER A 70 7.41 -3.23 -0.33
C SER A 70 7.62 -2.51 -1.65
N LEU A 71 6.57 -2.34 -2.46
CA LEU A 71 6.63 -1.63 -3.74
C LEU A 71 6.80 -0.12 -3.60
N LEU A 72 6.35 0.46 -2.48
CA LEU A 72 6.61 1.88 -2.17
C LEU A 72 8.07 2.12 -1.79
N THR A 73 8.72 1.16 -1.14
CA THR A 73 10.15 1.24 -0.79
C THR A 73 11.04 0.94 -2.01
N ASP A 74 10.76 -0.14 -2.74
CA ASP A 74 11.53 -0.55 -3.91
C ASP A 74 10.57 -0.95 -5.05
N ALA A 75 10.49 -0.08 -6.07
CA ALA A 75 9.58 -0.30 -7.18
C ALA A 75 10.11 -1.37 -8.14
N ASN A 76 9.25 -2.31 -8.54
CA ASN A 76 9.61 -3.28 -9.56
C ASN A 76 9.76 -2.61 -10.93
N SER A 77 11.00 -2.46 -11.39
CA SER A 77 11.29 -1.86 -12.69
C SER A 77 11.15 -2.82 -13.87
N ASP A 78 11.18 -4.14 -13.62
CA ASP A 78 11.24 -5.19 -14.65
C ASP A 78 9.91 -5.43 -15.35
N ASP A 79 8.80 -5.24 -14.63
CA ASP A 79 7.44 -5.29 -15.18
C ASP A 79 6.66 -4.02 -14.80
N PRO A 80 6.98 -2.86 -15.42
CA PRO A 80 6.42 -1.60 -15.01
C PRO A 80 5.06 -1.36 -15.66
N TYR A 81 4.06 -1.02 -14.85
CA TYR A 81 2.79 -0.50 -15.37
C TYR A 81 2.99 0.84 -16.13
N ASN A 82 3.92 1.68 -15.66
CA ASN A 82 4.27 2.95 -16.29
C ASN A 82 5.72 2.93 -16.76
N ALA A 83 5.92 2.67 -18.05
CA ALA A 83 7.25 2.58 -18.66
C ALA A 83 8.09 3.85 -18.45
N ARG A 84 7.48 5.04 -18.46
CA ARG A 84 8.21 6.31 -18.27
C ARG A 84 8.69 6.48 -16.83
N ALA A 85 7.86 6.09 -15.85
CA ALA A 85 8.27 6.09 -14.45
C ALA A 85 9.41 5.09 -14.22
N ALA A 86 9.34 3.89 -14.84
CA ALA A 86 10.41 2.90 -14.78
C ALA A 86 11.72 3.39 -15.40
N LEU A 87 11.65 4.12 -16.52
CA LEU A 87 12.82 4.72 -17.14
C LEU A 87 13.50 5.70 -16.19
N TYR A 88 12.75 6.61 -15.56
CA TYR A 88 13.30 7.51 -14.54
C TYR A 88 13.84 6.71 -13.35
N TYR A 89 13.14 5.68 -12.88
CA TYR A 89 13.61 4.87 -11.77
C TYR A 89 14.98 4.23 -12.01
N ARG A 90 15.24 3.76 -13.25
CA ARG A 90 16.49 3.10 -13.65
C ARG A 90 17.61 4.07 -14.01
N GLU A 91 17.30 5.11 -14.78
CA GLU A 91 18.31 5.99 -15.38
C GLU A 91 18.54 7.28 -14.57
N ASP A 92 17.52 7.79 -13.87
CA ASP A 92 17.54 9.06 -13.17
C ASP A 92 16.69 9.02 -11.90
N ARG A 93 17.26 8.40 -10.86
CA ARG A 93 16.56 8.21 -9.58
C ARG A 93 16.17 9.53 -8.93
N GLN A 94 16.99 10.58 -9.08
CA GLN A 94 16.70 11.89 -8.53
C GLN A 94 15.42 12.47 -9.13
N LYS A 95 15.29 12.44 -10.46
CA LYS A 95 14.09 12.92 -11.15
C LYS A 95 12.86 12.09 -10.80
N PHE A 96 13.00 10.77 -10.67
CA PHE A 96 11.92 9.92 -10.19
C PHE A 96 11.43 10.38 -8.81
N ASP A 97 12.34 10.55 -7.85
CA ASP A 97 12.01 10.96 -6.49
C ASP A 97 11.39 12.35 -6.43
N GLU A 98 11.87 13.31 -7.23
CA GLU A 98 11.29 14.65 -7.33
C GLU A 98 9.85 14.62 -7.84
N ILE A 99 9.59 13.86 -8.92
CA ILE A 99 8.25 13.69 -9.46
C ILE A 99 7.35 12.99 -8.45
N ALA A 100 7.82 11.89 -7.85
CA ALA A 100 7.08 11.14 -6.84
C ALA A 100 6.71 12.04 -5.65
N ARG A 101 7.66 12.78 -5.06
CA ARG A 101 7.38 13.73 -3.96
C ARG A 101 6.38 14.81 -4.37
N SER A 102 6.45 15.32 -5.60
CA SER A 102 5.50 16.33 -6.08
C SER A 102 4.06 15.79 -6.18
N TRP A 103 3.91 14.54 -6.65
CA TRP A 103 2.62 13.86 -6.73
C TRP A 103 2.10 13.50 -5.35
N THR A 104 2.97 12.95 -4.50
CA THR A 104 2.71 12.69 -3.10
C THR A 104 2.13 13.94 -2.43
N LYS A 105 2.80 15.09 -2.51
CA LYS A 105 2.32 16.35 -1.93
C LYS A 105 0.97 16.80 -2.48
N LYS A 106 0.66 16.47 -3.74
CA LYS A 106 -0.56 16.89 -4.43
C LYS A 106 -1.78 16.01 -4.12
N TYR A 107 -1.57 14.71 -3.94
CA TYR A 107 -2.66 13.73 -3.91
C TYR A 107 -2.74 12.92 -2.62
N SER A 108 -1.70 12.92 -1.79
CA SER A 108 -1.80 12.32 -0.45
C SER A 108 -2.58 13.21 0.51
N MET A 109 -3.16 12.57 1.52
CA MET A 109 -3.84 13.26 2.63
C MET A 109 -2.87 13.76 3.69
#